data_AF-A0A9P5I772-F1
#
_entry.id   AF-A0A9P5I772-F1
#
_cell.length_a   1.000
_cell.length_b   1.000
_cell.length_c   1.000
_cell.angle_alpha   90.00
_cell.angle_beta   90.00
_cell.angle_gamma   90.00
#
_symmetry.space_group_name_H-M   'P 1'
#
loop_
_entity.id
_entity.type
_entity.pdbx_description
1 polymer ?
#
loop_
_entity_poly.entity_id
_entity_poly.type
_entity_poly.pdbx_seq_one_letter_code
_entity_poly.pdbx_strand_id
1 'polypeptide(L)'
;MSSPVEFNYSLPIQREDGHAYHMPNFTEKLWLARMRNAEVPELINDAIGYSTAEEDRSIQMNRIPPNQKVFINENENASFTAQQVDSKMIQEKLPGFVMEGILKLRKMFLRRGEGKHSEKCRLEQILRSEKDGKNSGGVSTTAKGHIEHCDELAEAVQLIAKVSQPIIRYATPAEELRVLELQSEIDVAYTVGDEENRNFSTIQVNYSNVDTVSLSIEMGKSGSLHIDAKDDPARMSVLLNLSNLAEGCLPGTFTIMSLRDYWAFAPCDALVFRARHPHLGIPPRMMGDSPRKPYVAPIPGLAWMDPGLYNYSRLVFVAYPQKNLMNIAPSLKRYQMPDHYQKDSPMAITFPHGEAFALAAWGTVRHQHEKIAMQDSWHLANRHSSGSLAVLPSAKSIAEREAWKDEDGNIVLPRVARIQTVLDGNSAQSRDSDQAKAFARLREIAKASLSQDFFQLRSTHTDVKYVGVLGSSLIKPPPVTPGKKLSKAATHAMFGEKPYLCSLCDKRAPGRFELQAHFKAHHKNDCFEGVEAVILTRDPNHLKFLQEAGASSLAESSKKGGKRRRSGSESNEPPAQKIKAEDPEDAIVISDDEEIEDLAAASTQHRKRD
;
A
#
# COMPACT_ATOMS: atom_id res chain seq x y z
N MET A 1 -16.55 -34.06 -22.61
CA MET A 1 -16.12 -33.03 -21.66
C MET A 1 -16.09 -31.71 -22.40
N SER A 2 -16.81 -30.68 -21.96
CA SER A 2 -16.73 -29.34 -22.57
C SER A 2 -15.30 -28.82 -22.42
N SER A 3 -14.82 -28.05 -23.40
CA SER A 3 -13.52 -27.38 -23.29
C SER A 3 -13.43 -26.54 -22.01
N PRO A 4 -12.27 -26.50 -21.33
CA PRO A 4 -12.11 -25.69 -20.14
C PRO A 4 -12.43 -24.23 -20.44
N VAL A 5 -13.16 -23.58 -19.53
CA VAL A 5 -13.39 -22.14 -19.56
C VAL A 5 -12.06 -21.42 -19.47
N GLU A 6 -11.89 -20.41 -20.30
CA GLU A 6 -10.65 -19.67 -20.38
C GLU A 6 -10.69 -18.47 -19.42
N PHE A 7 -9.70 -18.37 -18.53
CA PHE A 7 -9.52 -17.28 -17.56
C PHE A 7 -8.28 -16.43 -17.87
N ASN A 8 -8.00 -15.43 -17.02
CA ASN A 8 -6.91 -14.47 -17.23
C ASN A 8 -5.51 -15.06 -17.02
N TYR A 9 -5.42 -16.26 -16.46
CA TYR A 9 -4.17 -16.99 -16.27
C TYR A 9 -4.41 -18.47 -16.57
N SER A 10 -3.32 -19.17 -16.87
CA SER A 10 -3.32 -20.63 -16.98
C SER A 10 -3.66 -21.29 -15.64
N LEU A 11 -4.04 -22.56 -15.71
CA LEU A 11 -3.93 -23.46 -14.55
C LEU A 11 -2.46 -23.47 -14.05
N PRO A 12 -2.25 -23.72 -12.75
CA PRO A 12 -0.92 -23.70 -12.16
C PRO A 12 -0.05 -24.78 -12.76
N ILE A 13 1.14 -24.39 -13.21
CA ILE A 13 2.21 -25.27 -13.65
C ILE A 13 3.03 -25.61 -12.41
N GLN A 14 3.15 -26.90 -12.09
CA GLN A 14 4.02 -27.39 -11.02
C GLN A 14 5.41 -27.63 -11.58
N ARG A 15 6.43 -27.08 -10.92
CA ARG A 15 7.85 -27.31 -11.24
C ARG A 15 8.51 -28.23 -10.22
N GLU A 16 9.73 -28.64 -10.51
CA GLU A 16 10.55 -29.49 -9.63
C GLU A 16 10.84 -28.84 -8.26
N ASP A 17 10.77 -27.51 -8.17
CA ASP A 17 10.92 -26.75 -6.92
C ASP A 17 9.69 -26.83 -6.00
N GLY A 18 8.60 -27.44 -6.45
CA GLY A 18 7.36 -27.56 -5.67
C GLY A 18 6.59 -26.26 -5.53
N HIS A 19 6.85 -25.25 -6.36
CA HIS A 19 6.12 -23.98 -6.40
C HIS A 19 5.12 -23.90 -7.55
N ALA A 20 4.12 -23.04 -7.39
CA ALA A 20 3.03 -22.87 -8.36
C ALA A 20 3.31 -21.68 -9.28
N TYR A 21 3.21 -21.91 -10.59
CA TYR A 21 3.46 -20.89 -11.61
C TYR A 21 2.24 -20.68 -12.49
N HIS A 22 1.85 -19.42 -12.68
CA HIS A 22 0.75 -19.05 -13.57
C HIS A 22 1.26 -18.25 -14.75
N MET A 23 0.82 -18.60 -15.96
CA MET A 23 1.12 -17.85 -17.16
C MET A 23 -0.03 -16.87 -17.47
N PRO A 24 0.26 -15.58 -17.69
CA PRO A 24 -0.76 -14.63 -18.11
C PRO A 24 -1.44 -15.07 -19.42
N ASN A 25 -2.77 -14.99 -19.45
CA ASN A 25 -3.61 -15.25 -20.61
C ASN A 25 -4.63 -14.11 -20.75
N PHE A 26 -4.11 -12.87 -20.82
CA PHE A 26 -4.94 -11.69 -20.86
C PHE A 26 -5.61 -11.53 -22.22
N THR A 27 -6.89 -11.21 -22.20
CA THR A 27 -7.65 -10.86 -23.40
C THR A 27 -7.55 -9.36 -23.68
N GLU A 28 -7.56 -8.99 -24.96
CA GLU A 28 -7.68 -7.58 -25.38
C GLU A 28 -9.05 -6.96 -25.02
N LYS A 29 -10.06 -7.80 -24.76
CA LYS A 29 -11.42 -7.36 -24.40
C LYS A 29 -11.53 -7.04 -22.91
N LEU A 30 -11.40 -5.77 -22.54
CA LEU A 30 -11.47 -5.29 -21.15
C LEU A 30 -12.66 -5.83 -20.34
N TRP A 31 -13.87 -5.84 -20.93
CA TRP A 31 -15.06 -6.33 -20.22
C TRP A 31 -14.96 -7.82 -19.89
N LEU A 32 -14.36 -8.62 -20.78
CA LEU A 32 -14.21 -10.05 -20.60
C LEU A 32 -13.15 -10.36 -19.54
N ALA A 33 -12.03 -9.63 -19.55
CA ALA A 33 -11.02 -9.70 -18.48
C ALA A 33 -11.63 -9.38 -17.10
N ARG A 34 -12.56 -8.41 -17.03
CA ARG A 34 -13.32 -8.11 -15.80
C ARG A 34 -14.18 -9.28 -15.37
N MET A 35 -14.98 -9.81 -16.27
CA MET A 35 -15.91 -10.90 -15.95
C MET A 35 -15.16 -12.19 -15.54
N ARG A 36 -14.03 -12.49 -16.21
CA ARG A 36 -13.12 -13.59 -15.82
C ARG A 36 -12.63 -13.47 -14.37
N ASN A 37 -12.39 -12.25 -13.87
CA ASN A 37 -12.00 -12.02 -12.48
C ASN A 37 -13.20 -12.02 -11.50
N ALA A 38 -14.42 -11.80 -11.99
CA ALA A 38 -15.63 -11.61 -11.18
C ALA A 38 -16.47 -12.87 -11.00
N GLU A 39 -16.24 -13.88 -11.82
CA GLU A 39 -16.99 -15.12 -11.82
C GLU A 39 -16.53 -16.06 -10.69
N VAL A 40 -17.41 -16.23 -9.70
CA VAL A 40 -17.19 -17.04 -8.50
C VAL A 40 -18.09 -18.27 -8.56
N PRO A 41 -17.55 -19.50 -8.62
CA PRO A 41 -18.37 -20.70 -8.57
C PRO A 41 -19.16 -20.78 -7.26
N GLU A 42 -20.45 -21.12 -7.29
CA GLU A 42 -21.25 -21.30 -6.06
C GLU A 42 -20.61 -22.31 -5.11
N LEU A 43 -20.00 -23.38 -5.64
CA LEU A 43 -19.34 -24.41 -4.85
C LEU A 43 -18.24 -23.87 -3.93
N ILE A 44 -17.45 -22.86 -4.33
CA ILE A 44 -16.39 -22.32 -3.45
C ILE A 44 -17.01 -21.58 -2.26
N ASN A 45 -18.18 -20.98 -2.44
CA ASN A 45 -18.91 -20.26 -1.41
C ASN A 45 -19.76 -21.19 -0.54
N ASP A 46 -20.32 -22.25 -1.10
CA ASP A 46 -21.33 -23.07 -0.42
C ASP A 46 -20.73 -24.33 0.22
N ALA A 47 -19.54 -24.75 -0.22
CA ALA A 47 -18.81 -25.87 0.36
C ALA A 47 -18.54 -25.67 1.86
N ILE A 48 -19.10 -26.57 2.68
CA ILE A 48 -18.79 -26.67 4.11
C ILE A 48 -17.75 -27.77 4.30
N GLY A 49 -16.47 -27.40 4.27
CA GLY A 49 -15.33 -28.30 4.36
C GLY A 49 -14.45 -28.26 3.11
N TYR A 50 -13.28 -28.90 3.16
CA TYR A 50 -12.38 -28.96 2.01
C TYR A 50 -13.05 -29.58 0.79
N SER A 51 -12.95 -28.90 -0.35
CA SER A 51 -13.34 -29.46 -1.65
C SER A 51 -12.46 -30.66 -2.02
N THR A 52 -13.05 -31.61 -2.74
CA THR A 52 -12.30 -32.71 -3.34
C THR A 52 -11.51 -32.24 -4.55
N ALA A 53 -10.53 -33.02 -5.00
CA ALA A 53 -9.77 -32.69 -6.20
C ALA A 53 -10.66 -32.71 -7.46
N GLU A 54 -11.68 -33.57 -7.50
CA GLU A 54 -12.69 -33.63 -8.57
C GLU A 54 -13.53 -32.36 -8.60
N GLU A 55 -13.96 -31.89 -7.43
CA GLU A 55 -14.73 -30.65 -7.28
C GLU A 55 -13.91 -29.44 -7.72
N ASP A 56 -12.69 -29.29 -7.22
CA ASP A 56 -11.75 -28.23 -7.59
C ASP A 56 -11.52 -28.19 -9.11
N ARG A 57 -11.31 -29.37 -9.75
CA ARG A 57 -11.20 -29.47 -11.21
C ARG A 57 -12.46 -29.06 -11.95
N SER A 58 -13.64 -29.39 -11.41
CA SER A 58 -14.93 -29.08 -12.03
C SER A 58 -15.22 -27.57 -12.07
N ILE A 59 -14.75 -26.84 -11.06
CA ILE A 59 -14.91 -25.38 -10.96
C ILE A 59 -13.64 -24.61 -11.36
N GLN A 60 -12.58 -25.29 -11.79
CA GLN A 60 -11.28 -24.71 -12.11
C GLN A 60 -10.77 -23.76 -11.02
N MET A 61 -10.77 -24.24 -9.78
CA MET A 61 -10.14 -23.59 -8.63
C MET A 61 -8.96 -24.44 -8.16
N ASN A 62 -7.90 -23.81 -7.67
CA ASN A 62 -6.72 -24.49 -7.20
C ASN A 62 -6.58 -24.26 -5.70
N ARG A 63 -6.63 -25.34 -4.92
CA ARG A 63 -6.21 -25.27 -3.53
C ARG A 63 -4.70 -25.28 -3.47
N ILE A 64 -4.10 -24.18 -3.07
CA ILE A 64 -2.66 -24.09 -2.89
C ILE A 64 -2.31 -24.60 -1.47
N PRO A 65 -1.44 -25.62 -1.34
CA PRO A 65 -0.94 -26.05 -0.04
C PRO A 65 -0.28 -24.91 0.74
N PRO A 66 -0.36 -24.91 2.08
CA PRO A 66 0.40 -23.97 2.89
C PRO A 66 1.90 -24.06 2.58
N ASN A 67 2.59 -22.94 2.70
CA ASN A 67 4.03 -22.76 2.49
C ASN A 67 4.51 -22.88 1.04
N GLN A 68 3.65 -23.27 0.10
CA GLN A 68 3.95 -23.20 -1.34
C GLN A 68 3.91 -21.75 -1.83
N LYS A 69 4.96 -21.31 -2.53
CA LYS A 69 5.02 -20.00 -3.17
C LYS A 69 4.28 -20.02 -4.51
N VAL A 70 3.59 -18.93 -4.80
CA VAL A 70 2.90 -18.68 -6.06
C VAL A 70 3.63 -17.57 -6.82
N PHE A 71 3.95 -17.86 -8.09
CA PHE A 71 4.61 -16.95 -9.01
C PHE A 71 3.75 -16.74 -10.25
N ILE A 72 3.89 -15.56 -10.84
CA ILE A 72 3.38 -15.28 -12.18
C ILE A 72 4.56 -15.21 -13.13
N ASN A 73 4.45 -15.87 -14.27
CA ASN A 73 5.51 -16.10 -15.25
C ASN A 73 6.57 -17.11 -14.77
N GLU A 74 7.21 -17.82 -15.69
CA GLU A 74 8.14 -18.93 -15.40
C GLU A 74 9.61 -18.63 -15.70
N ASN A 75 9.87 -17.52 -16.38
CA ASN A 75 11.20 -17.11 -16.84
C ASN A 75 11.87 -16.10 -15.89
N GLU A 76 12.89 -15.41 -16.37
CA GLU A 76 13.60 -14.34 -15.65
C GLU A 76 12.72 -13.18 -15.16
N ASN A 77 11.46 -13.13 -15.58
CA ASN A 77 10.44 -12.16 -15.15
C ASN A 77 9.40 -12.79 -14.22
N ALA A 78 9.69 -13.95 -13.62
CA ALA A 78 8.87 -14.54 -12.58
C ALA A 78 8.67 -13.55 -11.43
N SER A 79 7.42 -13.29 -11.06
CA SER A 79 7.02 -12.35 -10.03
C SER A 79 6.40 -13.09 -8.86
N PHE A 80 7.04 -13.03 -7.68
CA PHE A 80 6.43 -13.59 -6.48
C PHE A 80 5.11 -12.89 -6.19
N THR A 81 4.04 -13.66 -5.96
CA THR A 81 2.68 -13.12 -5.85
C THR A 81 2.00 -13.45 -4.54
N ALA A 82 2.14 -14.68 -4.03
CA ALA A 82 1.52 -15.07 -2.77
C ALA A 82 2.22 -16.26 -2.09
N GLN A 83 2.10 -16.33 -0.77
CA GLN A 83 2.42 -17.51 0.05
C GLN A 83 1.64 -17.46 1.36
N GLN A 84 0.93 -18.55 1.70
CA GLN A 84 0.47 -18.79 3.06
C GLN A 84 1.63 -19.34 3.88
N VAL A 85 1.90 -18.75 5.04
CA VAL A 85 2.84 -19.29 6.04
C VAL A 85 1.98 -19.84 7.17
N ASP A 86 1.95 -21.16 7.33
CA ASP A 86 1.12 -21.76 8.37
C ASP A 86 1.72 -21.58 9.77
N SER A 87 0.87 -21.75 10.77
CA SER A 87 1.25 -21.69 12.19
C SER A 87 2.45 -22.58 12.54
N LYS A 88 2.58 -23.74 11.88
CA LYS A 88 3.72 -24.65 12.07
C LYS A 88 5.03 -24.02 11.57
N MET A 89 5.07 -23.50 10.34
CA MET A 89 6.26 -22.81 9.84
C MET A 89 6.57 -21.55 10.64
N ILE A 90 5.57 -20.80 11.08
CA ILE A 90 5.78 -19.64 11.95
C ILE A 90 6.47 -20.05 13.26
N GLN A 91 6.05 -21.17 13.87
CA GLN A 91 6.66 -21.64 15.11
C GLN A 91 8.07 -22.22 14.92
N GLU A 92 8.30 -22.96 13.83
CA GLU A 92 9.53 -23.74 13.63
C GLU A 92 10.65 -22.97 12.89
N LYS A 93 10.30 -22.02 12.02
CA LYS A 93 11.27 -21.37 11.11
C LYS A 93 11.50 -19.90 11.37
N LEU A 94 10.53 -19.21 11.96
CA LEU A 94 10.65 -17.79 12.28
C LEU A 94 11.19 -17.61 13.72
N PRO A 95 11.74 -16.43 14.07
CA PRO A 95 12.16 -16.16 15.44
C PRO A 95 11.03 -16.39 16.45
N GLY A 96 11.34 -16.98 17.61
CA GLY A 96 10.33 -17.39 18.60
C GLY A 96 9.37 -16.27 19.04
N PHE A 97 9.86 -15.02 19.09
CA PHE A 97 9.06 -13.86 19.42
C PHE A 97 7.89 -13.62 18.44
N VAL A 98 7.93 -14.16 17.22
CA VAL A 98 6.86 -13.98 16.22
C VAL A 98 5.61 -14.71 16.68
N MET A 99 5.71 -16.00 17.00
CA MET A 99 4.57 -16.78 17.51
C MET A 99 4.10 -16.27 18.87
N GLU A 100 5.03 -15.93 19.77
CA GLU A 100 4.70 -15.32 21.07
C GLU A 100 3.91 -14.01 20.90
N GLY A 101 4.33 -13.17 19.95
CA GLY A 101 3.65 -11.93 19.61
C GLY A 101 2.25 -12.16 19.03
N ILE A 102 2.09 -13.15 18.13
CA ILE A 102 0.78 -13.55 17.61
C ILE A 102 -0.15 -13.96 18.77
N LEU A 103 0.31 -14.83 19.68
CA LEU A 103 -0.49 -15.28 20.82
C LEU A 103 -0.80 -14.14 21.80
N LYS A 104 0.13 -13.21 22.01
CA LYS A 104 -0.11 -12.02 22.81
C LYS A 104 -1.18 -11.12 22.18
N LEU A 105 -1.12 -10.86 20.87
CA LEU A 105 -2.15 -10.10 20.15
C LEU A 105 -3.53 -10.76 20.27
N ARG A 106 -3.61 -12.09 20.13
CA ARG A 106 -4.87 -12.83 20.33
C ARG A 106 -5.44 -12.62 21.72
N LYS A 107 -4.58 -12.76 22.75
CA LYS A 107 -4.98 -12.54 24.14
C LYS A 107 -5.41 -11.10 24.40
N MET A 108 -4.75 -10.11 23.81
CA MET A 108 -5.11 -8.69 23.96
C MET A 108 -6.50 -8.42 23.37
N PHE A 109 -6.74 -8.84 22.12
CA PHE A 109 -7.92 -8.40 21.38
C PHE A 109 -9.16 -9.25 21.58
N LEU A 110 -9.01 -10.55 21.81
CA LEU A 110 -10.14 -11.46 21.96
C LEU A 110 -10.63 -11.60 23.40
N ARG A 111 -9.92 -11.04 24.39
CA ARG A 111 -10.30 -11.12 25.80
C ARG A 111 -11.73 -10.62 25.99
N ARG A 112 -12.53 -11.34 26.77
CA ARG A 112 -13.84 -10.87 27.21
C ARG A 112 -13.70 -9.62 28.07
N GLY A 113 -14.64 -8.71 27.94
CA GLY A 113 -14.73 -7.52 28.78
C GLY A 113 -15.02 -7.86 30.24
N GLU A 114 -14.92 -6.86 31.10
CA GLU A 114 -15.22 -7.00 32.53
C GLU A 114 -16.60 -6.39 32.87
N GLY A 115 -17.20 -6.85 33.97
CA GLY A 115 -18.45 -6.31 34.51
C GLY A 115 -19.61 -6.33 33.50
N LYS A 116 -20.19 -5.14 33.22
CA LYS A 116 -21.35 -4.98 32.32
C LYS A 116 -21.03 -5.26 30.84
N HIS A 117 -19.78 -5.54 30.51
CA HIS A 117 -19.32 -5.81 29.15
C HIS A 117 -18.72 -7.22 28.98
N SER A 118 -19.05 -8.17 29.87
CA SER A 118 -18.58 -9.57 29.82
C SER A 118 -18.85 -10.28 28.49
N GLU A 119 -19.92 -9.88 27.79
CA GLU A 119 -20.31 -10.42 26.49
C GLU A 119 -19.67 -9.71 25.29
N LYS A 120 -18.89 -8.64 25.51
CA LYS A 120 -18.17 -7.91 24.46
C LYS A 120 -16.69 -8.27 24.51
N CYS A 121 -16.00 -8.21 23.38
CA CYS A 121 -14.54 -8.34 23.38
C CYS A 121 -13.86 -7.01 23.75
N ARG A 122 -12.63 -7.09 24.28
CA ARG A 122 -11.81 -5.94 24.64
C ARG A 122 -11.55 -5.04 23.42
N LEU A 123 -11.34 -5.64 22.25
CA LEU A 123 -11.22 -4.90 21.00
C LEU A 123 -12.44 -4.01 20.72
N GLU A 124 -13.66 -4.54 20.89
CA GLU A 124 -14.89 -3.74 20.73
C GLU A 124 -14.97 -2.57 21.71
N GLN A 125 -14.41 -2.69 22.92
CA GLN A 125 -14.36 -1.59 23.88
C GLN A 125 -13.40 -0.49 23.41
N ILE A 126 -12.18 -0.88 23.00
CA ILE A 126 -11.17 0.05 22.48
C ILE A 126 -11.71 0.84 21.28
N LEU A 127 -12.56 0.21 20.47
CA LEU A 127 -13.10 0.80 19.26
C LEU A 127 -14.38 1.63 19.48
N ARG A 128 -15.17 1.36 20.52
CA ARG A 128 -16.47 2.01 20.78
C ARG A 128 -16.36 3.11 21.82
N SER A 129 -16.13 4.35 21.38
CA SER A 129 -16.35 5.51 22.24
C SER A 129 -17.86 5.76 22.43
N GLU A 130 -18.43 5.23 23.51
CA GLU A 130 -19.68 5.58 24.23
C GLU A 130 -21.04 5.70 23.50
N LYS A 131 -21.15 5.70 22.17
CA LYS A 131 -22.47 5.62 21.50
C LYS A 131 -22.69 4.26 20.88
N ASP A 132 -23.86 3.66 21.17
CA ASP A 132 -24.44 2.46 20.56
C ASP A 132 -24.69 2.68 19.04
N GLY A 133 -23.60 2.88 18.29
CA GLY A 133 -23.57 2.94 16.85
C GLY A 133 -23.46 1.54 16.27
N LYS A 134 -24.19 1.31 15.16
CA LYS A 134 -24.28 0.03 14.45
C LYS A 134 -22.91 -0.62 14.23
N ASN A 135 -22.86 -1.93 14.48
CA ASN A 135 -21.79 -2.84 14.10
C ASN A 135 -21.48 -2.71 12.60
N SER A 136 -20.41 -2.01 12.24
CA SER A 136 -19.86 -2.05 10.88
C SER A 136 -18.41 -2.53 10.95
N GLY A 137 -18.18 -3.76 10.49
CA GLY A 137 -16.97 -4.57 10.51
C GLY A 137 -15.79 -4.08 9.65
N GLY A 138 -15.62 -2.78 9.51
CA GLY A 138 -14.33 -2.21 9.11
C GLY A 138 -14.03 -1.13 10.12
N VAL A 139 -13.38 -1.48 11.24
CA VAL A 139 -13.38 -0.57 12.37
C VAL A 139 -12.22 0.41 12.25
N SER A 140 -12.54 1.64 11.87
CA SER A 140 -11.70 2.78 12.24
C SER A 140 -11.97 3.08 13.70
N THR A 141 -10.93 3.03 14.52
CA THR A 141 -10.91 3.65 15.86
C THR A 141 -11.47 5.06 15.76
N THR A 142 -12.34 5.43 16.71
CA THR A 142 -12.75 6.84 16.85
C THR A 142 -11.59 7.65 17.41
N ALA A 143 -11.56 8.95 17.16
CA ALA A 143 -10.55 9.83 17.75
C ALA A 143 -10.53 9.73 19.29
N LYS A 144 -11.70 9.52 19.92
CA LYS A 144 -11.83 9.33 21.37
C LYS A 144 -11.22 7.99 21.84
N GLY A 145 -11.51 6.87 21.17
CA GLY A 145 -10.90 5.57 21.52
C GLY A 145 -9.38 5.56 21.32
N HIS A 146 -8.87 6.28 20.32
CA HIS A 146 -7.42 6.47 20.13
C HIS A 146 -6.75 7.19 21.30
N ILE A 147 -7.43 8.15 21.92
CA ILE A 147 -6.91 8.92 23.05
C ILE A 147 -7.02 8.10 24.34
N GLU A 148 -8.18 7.48 24.58
CA GLU A 148 -8.45 6.72 25.81
C GLU A 148 -7.62 5.45 25.94
N HIS A 149 -7.25 4.83 24.81
CA HIS A 149 -6.50 3.58 24.75
C HIS A 149 -5.19 3.72 23.96
N CYS A 150 -4.56 4.90 24.00
CA CYS A 150 -3.37 5.21 23.21
C CYS A 150 -2.23 4.21 23.43
N ASP A 151 -1.92 3.87 24.68
CA ASP A 151 -0.81 2.98 25.03
C ASP A 151 -1.08 1.54 24.57
N GLU A 152 -2.30 1.03 24.79
CA GLU A 152 -2.71 -0.32 24.37
C GLU A 152 -2.72 -0.44 22.83
N LEU A 153 -3.15 0.61 22.13
CA LEU A 153 -3.11 0.67 20.67
C LEU A 153 -1.69 0.80 20.14
N ALA A 154 -0.83 1.60 20.79
CA ALA A 154 0.57 1.75 20.40
C ALA A 154 1.32 0.43 20.59
N GLU A 155 1.15 -0.25 21.73
CA GLU A 155 1.70 -1.58 21.98
C GLU A 155 1.24 -2.58 20.92
N ALA A 156 -0.05 -2.58 20.58
CA ALA A 156 -0.57 -3.47 19.56
C ALA A 156 -0.01 -3.18 18.17
N VAL A 157 0.07 -1.90 17.76
CA VAL A 157 0.62 -1.50 16.45
C VAL A 157 2.11 -1.85 16.35
N GLN A 158 2.89 -1.60 17.40
CA GLN A 158 4.29 -2.01 17.50
C GLN A 158 4.41 -3.54 17.36
N LEU A 159 3.62 -4.29 18.12
CA LEU A 159 3.67 -5.74 18.12
C LEU A 159 3.24 -6.33 16.77
N ILE A 160 2.17 -5.82 16.16
CA ILE A 160 1.75 -6.19 14.80
C ILE A 160 2.89 -5.94 13.83
N ALA A 161 3.56 -4.79 13.92
CA ALA A 161 4.64 -4.49 13.00
C ALA A 161 5.85 -5.42 13.19
N LYS A 162 6.21 -5.67 14.45
CA LYS A 162 7.30 -6.56 14.86
C LYS A 162 7.09 -8.02 14.45
N VAL A 163 5.85 -8.53 14.44
CA VAL A 163 5.55 -9.90 13.97
C VAL A 163 5.39 -9.98 12.45
N SER A 164 4.82 -8.95 11.83
CA SER A 164 4.50 -8.94 10.39
C SER A 164 5.74 -8.85 9.51
N GLN A 165 6.75 -8.09 9.93
CA GLN A 165 7.95 -7.89 9.12
C GLN A 165 8.77 -9.18 8.94
N PRO A 166 9.06 -10.00 9.97
CA PRO A 166 9.71 -11.30 9.79
C PRO A 166 8.93 -12.24 8.85
N ILE A 167 7.59 -12.21 8.89
CA ILE A 167 6.74 -13.03 8.02
C ILE A 167 6.88 -12.59 6.55
N ILE A 168 6.83 -11.29 6.28
CA ILE A 168 7.05 -10.76 4.92
C ILE A 168 8.47 -11.12 4.43
N ARG A 169 9.48 -10.96 5.29
CA ARG A 169 10.88 -11.27 4.96
C ARG A 169 11.11 -12.76 4.67
N TYR A 170 10.43 -13.64 5.40
CA TYR A 170 10.49 -15.08 5.15
C TYR A 170 9.85 -15.46 3.80
N ALA A 171 8.70 -14.87 3.49
CA ALA A 171 7.95 -15.23 2.29
C ALA A 171 8.57 -14.64 1.01
N THR A 172 8.98 -13.38 1.06
CA THR A 172 9.46 -12.62 -0.10
C THR A 172 10.84 -13.12 -0.54
N PRO A 173 11.09 -13.33 -1.85
CA PRO A 173 12.42 -13.65 -2.34
C PRO A 173 13.47 -12.62 -1.90
N ALA A 174 14.65 -13.09 -1.49
CA ALA A 174 15.68 -12.24 -0.89
C ALA A 174 16.16 -11.10 -1.82
N GLU A 175 16.16 -11.31 -3.13
CA GLU A 175 16.52 -10.28 -4.11
C GLU A 175 15.47 -9.17 -4.19
N GLU A 176 14.19 -9.52 -4.32
CA GLU A 176 13.09 -8.56 -4.30
C GLU A 176 13.07 -7.78 -2.97
N LEU A 177 13.21 -8.49 -1.85
CA LEU A 177 13.18 -7.91 -0.52
C LEU A 177 14.28 -6.85 -0.33
N ARG A 178 15.52 -7.15 -0.74
CA ARG A 178 16.65 -6.19 -0.64
C ARG A 178 16.35 -4.90 -1.39
N VAL A 179 15.84 -5.01 -2.62
CA VAL A 179 15.49 -3.85 -3.44
C VAL A 179 14.38 -3.02 -2.78
N LEU A 180 13.33 -3.67 -2.27
CA LEU A 180 12.18 -3.00 -1.65
C LEU A 180 12.53 -2.32 -0.32
N GLU A 181 13.33 -2.97 0.52
CA GLU A 181 13.73 -2.43 1.83
C GLU A 181 14.69 -1.25 1.68
N LEU A 182 15.69 -1.35 0.78
CA LEU A 182 16.58 -0.24 0.48
C LEU A 182 15.80 0.94 -0.12
N GLN A 183 14.89 0.68 -1.05
CA GLN A 183 14.05 1.74 -1.61
C GLN A 183 13.16 2.40 -0.54
N SER A 184 12.66 1.63 0.43
CA SER A 184 11.88 2.19 1.54
C SER A 184 12.67 3.20 2.38
N GLU A 185 13.98 3.00 2.52
CA GLU A 185 14.83 3.96 3.22
C GLU A 185 15.10 5.20 2.35
N ILE A 186 15.45 5.00 1.08
CA ILE A 186 15.69 6.10 0.11
C ILE A 186 14.47 7.01 -0.02
N ASP A 187 13.27 6.44 -0.10
CA ASP A 187 12.00 7.17 -0.23
C ASP A 187 11.52 7.74 1.12
N VAL A 188 12.22 7.43 2.21
CA VAL A 188 11.84 7.75 3.60
C VAL A 188 10.36 7.42 3.82
N ALA A 189 9.99 6.17 3.50
CA ALA A 189 8.62 5.71 3.58
C ALA A 189 8.03 5.95 4.98
N TYR A 190 6.76 6.37 5.04
CA TYR A 190 6.01 6.43 6.29
C TYR A 190 5.59 5.03 6.70
N THR A 191 6.42 4.36 7.50
CA THR A 191 6.15 3.03 8.05
C THR A 191 5.58 3.14 9.46
N VAL A 192 4.86 2.11 9.90
CA VAL A 192 4.16 2.12 11.20
C VAL A 192 4.70 1.09 12.20
N GLY A 193 4.60 1.44 13.48
CA GLY A 193 4.77 0.54 14.63
C GLY A 193 6.21 0.27 15.03
N ASP A 194 6.98 -0.44 14.20
CA ASP A 194 8.32 -0.91 14.57
C ASP A 194 9.41 -0.20 13.76
N GLU A 195 10.55 0.12 14.40
CA GLU A 195 11.64 0.88 13.78
C GLU A 195 12.36 0.11 12.65
N GLU A 196 12.25 -1.22 12.65
CA GLU A 196 12.78 -2.09 11.61
C GLU A 196 11.76 -2.35 10.50
N ASN A 197 10.53 -1.83 10.61
CA ASN A 197 9.52 -1.92 9.55
C ASN A 197 9.93 -1.05 8.35
N ARG A 198 10.17 -1.74 7.22
CA ARG A 198 10.47 -1.17 5.89
C ARG A 198 9.45 -1.56 4.82
N ASN A 199 8.41 -2.31 5.21
CA ASN A 199 7.61 -3.07 4.26
C ASN A 199 6.21 -2.48 4.05
N PHE A 200 5.57 -1.94 5.09
CA PHE A 200 4.19 -1.45 5.03
C PHE A 200 3.98 -0.18 5.86
N SER A 201 2.92 0.56 5.52
CA SER A 201 2.60 1.87 6.08
C SER A 201 1.30 1.93 6.86
N THR A 202 0.44 0.91 6.73
CA THR A 202 -0.89 0.95 7.31
C THR A 202 -1.29 -0.42 7.86
N ILE A 203 -2.08 -0.41 8.92
CA ILE A 203 -2.71 -1.59 9.52
C ILE A 203 -4.22 -1.40 9.49
N GLN A 204 -4.95 -2.41 9.05
CA GLN A 204 -6.40 -2.51 9.13
C GLN A 204 -6.79 -3.73 9.97
N VAL A 205 -7.85 -3.56 10.76
CA VAL A 205 -8.43 -4.61 11.59
C VAL A 205 -9.77 -5.06 11.01
N ASN A 206 -9.86 -6.34 10.67
CA ASN A 206 -11.08 -6.98 10.22
C ASN A 206 -11.60 -7.86 11.35
N TYR A 207 -12.71 -7.45 11.95
CA TYR A 207 -13.35 -8.16 13.05
C TYR A 207 -14.79 -8.49 12.67
N SER A 208 -15.20 -9.73 12.93
CA SER A 208 -16.58 -10.17 12.84
C SER A 208 -16.92 -11.23 13.89
N ASN A 209 -18.20 -11.34 14.24
CA ASN A 209 -18.65 -12.48 15.03
C ASN A 209 -18.57 -13.77 14.19
N VAL A 210 -18.45 -14.93 14.85
CA VAL A 210 -18.34 -16.22 14.13
C VAL A 210 -19.66 -16.62 13.47
N ASP A 211 -20.79 -16.19 14.02
CA ASP A 211 -22.14 -16.51 13.49
C ASP A 211 -22.54 -15.68 12.27
N THR A 212 -21.69 -14.74 11.84
CA THR A 212 -22.04 -13.85 10.74
C THR A 212 -21.85 -14.50 9.38
N VAL A 213 -22.96 -14.60 8.64
CA VAL A 213 -23.06 -15.32 7.35
C VAL A 213 -22.12 -14.77 6.26
N SER A 214 -21.78 -13.47 6.31
CA SER A 214 -20.85 -12.86 5.34
C SER A 214 -20.08 -11.67 5.91
N LEU A 215 -18.79 -11.59 5.56
CA LEU A 215 -17.97 -10.38 5.76
C LEU A 215 -18.57 -9.15 5.10
N SER A 216 -19.24 -9.28 3.95
CA SER A 216 -19.80 -8.11 3.26
C SER A 216 -20.97 -7.50 4.02
N ILE A 217 -21.65 -8.29 4.86
CA ILE A 217 -22.74 -7.83 5.72
C ILE A 217 -22.17 -6.94 6.82
N GLU A 218 -21.03 -7.31 7.39
CA GLU A 218 -20.41 -6.51 8.45
C GLU A 218 -19.48 -5.41 7.90
N MET A 219 -18.55 -5.76 7.03
CA MET A 219 -17.52 -4.87 6.48
C MET A 219 -17.96 -4.07 5.25
N GLY A 220 -19.19 -4.27 4.75
CA GLY A 220 -19.66 -3.66 3.52
C GLY A 220 -18.84 -4.08 2.30
N LYS A 221 -18.42 -3.09 1.49
CA LYS A 221 -17.71 -3.34 0.22
C LYS A 221 -16.30 -3.92 0.39
N SER A 222 -15.66 -3.69 1.53
CA SER A 222 -14.31 -4.22 1.81
C SER A 222 -14.30 -5.73 2.09
N GLY A 223 -15.45 -6.32 2.43
CA GLY A 223 -15.61 -7.77 2.55
C GLY A 223 -16.04 -8.47 1.25
N SER A 224 -16.30 -7.71 0.19
CA SER A 224 -16.71 -8.22 -1.14
C SER A 224 -15.51 -8.40 -2.06
N LEU A 225 -15.69 -8.92 -3.27
CA LEU A 225 -14.60 -8.99 -4.26
C LEU A 225 -14.04 -7.60 -4.59
N HIS A 226 -12.76 -7.41 -4.27
CA HIS A 226 -12.11 -6.11 -4.37
C HIS A 226 -10.63 -6.24 -4.68
N ILE A 227 -10.01 -5.07 -4.76
CA ILE A 227 -8.62 -4.85 -5.13
C ILE A 227 -8.13 -3.73 -4.24
N ASP A 228 -6.92 -3.85 -3.72
CA ASP A 228 -6.33 -2.81 -2.88
C ASP A 228 -5.68 -1.76 -3.77
N ALA A 229 -6.52 -0.95 -4.42
CA ALA A 229 -6.09 -0.08 -5.51
C ALA A 229 -5.11 1.03 -5.09
N LYS A 230 -4.97 1.25 -3.78
CA LYS A 230 -4.05 2.24 -3.22
C LYS A 230 -2.70 1.65 -2.84
N ASP A 231 -2.55 0.33 -2.92
CA ASP A 231 -1.31 -0.34 -2.54
C ASP A 231 -0.26 -0.21 -3.63
N ASP A 232 1.02 -0.25 -3.23
CA ASP A 232 2.09 -0.34 -4.19
C ASP A 232 2.13 -1.75 -4.80
N PRO A 233 2.10 -1.89 -6.14
CA PRO A 233 2.06 -3.20 -6.80
C PRO A 233 3.31 -4.04 -6.54
N ALA A 234 4.47 -3.42 -6.29
CA ALA A 234 5.73 -4.11 -6.07
C ALA A 234 5.89 -4.62 -4.63
N ARG A 235 5.10 -4.11 -3.67
CA ARG A 235 5.22 -4.46 -2.25
C ARG A 235 4.17 -5.50 -1.84
N MET A 236 4.41 -6.12 -0.69
CA MET A 236 3.57 -7.19 -0.15
C MET A 236 2.67 -6.68 0.95
N SER A 237 1.42 -7.15 0.95
CA SER A 237 0.52 -7.07 2.09
C SER A 237 0.60 -8.38 2.86
N VAL A 238 0.40 -8.34 4.17
CA VAL A 238 0.30 -9.52 5.02
C VAL A 238 -1.01 -9.54 5.79
N LEU A 239 -1.74 -10.63 5.65
CA LEU A 239 -2.86 -10.96 6.52
C LEU A 239 -2.34 -11.82 7.66
N LEU A 240 -2.76 -11.51 8.87
CA LEU A 240 -2.50 -12.33 10.05
C LEU A 240 -3.83 -12.75 10.66
N ASN A 241 -4.09 -14.05 10.69
CA ASN A 241 -5.33 -14.56 11.26
C ASN A 241 -5.17 -14.78 12.78
N LEU A 242 -5.90 -14.00 13.56
CA LEU A 242 -5.90 -14.05 15.02
C LEU A 242 -7.18 -14.68 15.58
N SER A 243 -8.07 -15.16 14.74
CA SER A 243 -9.41 -15.62 15.11
C SER A 243 -9.39 -16.65 16.26
N ASN A 244 -10.46 -16.66 17.04
CA ASN A 244 -10.80 -17.77 17.92
C ASN A 244 -12.13 -18.35 17.44
N LEU A 245 -12.09 -19.60 17.02
CA LEU A 245 -13.21 -20.27 16.36
C LEU A 245 -13.72 -21.38 17.27
N ALA A 246 -15.02 -21.66 17.18
CA ALA A 246 -15.61 -22.79 17.88
C ALA A 246 -15.05 -24.11 17.34
N GLU A 247 -14.98 -25.12 18.21
CA GLU A 247 -14.61 -26.47 17.79
C GLU A 247 -15.58 -27.00 16.73
N GLY A 248 -15.05 -27.65 15.68
CA GLY A 248 -15.85 -28.09 14.54
C GLY A 248 -16.17 -26.98 13.52
N CYS A 249 -15.56 -25.79 13.63
CA CYS A 249 -15.63 -24.73 12.63
C CYS A 249 -14.56 -24.91 11.53
N LEU A 250 -14.94 -24.73 10.26
CA LEU A 250 -13.99 -24.50 9.17
C LEU A 250 -13.48 -23.05 9.26
N PRO A 251 -12.16 -22.78 9.17
CA PRO A 251 -11.60 -21.45 9.37
C PRO A 251 -11.93 -20.41 8.28
N GLY A 252 -12.67 -20.79 7.24
CA GLY A 252 -12.90 -19.98 6.07
C GLY A 252 -11.74 -20.04 5.07
N THR A 253 -11.89 -19.33 3.96
CA THR A 253 -10.89 -19.32 2.89
C THR A 253 -10.54 -17.91 2.45
N PHE A 254 -9.31 -17.75 1.96
CA PHE A 254 -8.89 -16.57 1.23
C PHE A 254 -8.67 -16.96 -0.22
N THR A 255 -9.19 -16.16 -1.16
CA THR A 255 -9.16 -16.50 -2.58
C THR A 255 -8.62 -15.35 -3.40
N ILE A 256 -7.64 -15.63 -4.28
CA ILE A 256 -7.19 -14.71 -5.32
C ILE A 256 -7.87 -15.11 -6.63
N MET A 257 -8.97 -14.42 -6.93
CA MET A 257 -9.88 -14.78 -8.02
C MET A 257 -9.24 -14.71 -9.40
N SER A 258 -8.28 -13.81 -9.62
CA SER A 258 -7.60 -13.75 -10.91
C SER A 258 -6.82 -15.02 -11.22
N LEU A 259 -6.14 -15.57 -10.21
CA LEU A 259 -5.32 -16.78 -10.34
C LEU A 259 -6.14 -18.06 -10.19
N ARG A 260 -7.36 -17.94 -9.66
CA ARG A 260 -8.25 -19.05 -9.27
C ARG A 260 -7.69 -19.86 -8.10
N ASP A 261 -6.84 -19.25 -7.30
CA ASP A 261 -6.17 -19.89 -6.17
C ASP A 261 -6.86 -19.57 -4.86
N TYR A 262 -6.94 -20.57 -3.97
CA TYR A 262 -7.49 -20.39 -2.64
C TYR A 262 -6.71 -21.15 -1.56
N TRP A 263 -6.79 -20.62 -0.35
CA TRP A 263 -6.18 -21.16 0.87
C TRP A 263 -7.24 -21.28 1.96
N ALA A 264 -7.21 -22.37 2.73
CA ALA A 264 -7.89 -22.42 4.01
C ALA A 264 -7.07 -21.59 5.00
N PHE A 265 -7.62 -20.50 5.52
CA PHE A 265 -6.84 -19.50 6.25
C PHE A 265 -7.12 -19.62 7.75
N ALA A 266 -6.32 -20.40 8.46
CA ALA A 266 -6.62 -20.81 9.83
C ALA A 266 -6.06 -19.88 10.91
N PRO A 267 -6.53 -20.00 12.18
CA PRO A 267 -5.95 -19.23 13.27
C PRO A 267 -4.44 -19.42 13.39
N CYS A 268 -3.74 -18.31 13.65
CA CYS A 268 -2.29 -18.18 13.72
C CYS A 268 -1.55 -18.40 12.39
N ASP A 269 -2.24 -18.54 11.25
CA ASP A 269 -1.61 -18.49 9.95
C ASP A 269 -1.43 -17.05 9.48
N ALA A 270 -0.48 -16.86 8.55
CA ALA A 270 -0.32 -15.62 7.82
C ALA A 270 -0.40 -15.85 6.30
N LEU A 271 -0.86 -14.84 5.56
CA LEU A 271 -0.86 -14.85 4.10
C LEU A 271 -0.17 -13.59 3.59
N VAL A 272 0.97 -13.77 2.92
CA VAL A 272 1.71 -12.69 2.26
C VAL A 272 1.34 -12.69 0.79
N PHE A 273 0.90 -11.56 0.25
CA PHE A 273 0.44 -11.49 -1.14
C PHE A 273 0.47 -10.07 -1.74
N ARG A 274 0.46 -9.98 -3.07
CA ARG A 274 0.24 -8.73 -3.81
C ARG A 274 -1.26 -8.43 -3.87
N ALA A 275 -1.73 -7.54 -3.01
CA ALA A 275 -3.16 -7.23 -2.84
C ALA A 275 -3.84 -6.51 -4.03
N ARG A 276 -3.06 -6.22 -5.07
CA ARG A 276 -3.52 -5.69 -6.36
C ARG A 276 -4.16 -6.73 -7.27
N HIS A 277 -4.16 -8.00 -6.89
CA HIS A 277 -5.01 -9.01 -7.53
C HIS A 277 -6.45 -8.94 -6.98
N PRO A 278 -7.49 -9.23 -7.79
CA PRO A 278 -8.85 -9.37 -7.29
C PRO A 278 -8.91 -10.51 -6.28
N HIS A 279 -9.38 -10.21 -5.08
CA HIS A 279 -9.44 -11.18 -4.01
C HIS A 279 -10.70 -11.00 -3.15
N LEU A 280 -11.05 -12.07 -2.43
CA LEU A 280 -12.14 -12.09 -1.47
C LEU A 280 -11.87 -13.14 -0.39
N GLY A 281 -12.43 -12.93 0.79
CA GLY A 281 -12.43 -13.91 1.87
C GLY A 281 -13.82 -14.51 2.09
N ILE A 282 -13.89 -15.83 2.25
CA ILE A 282 -15.09 -16.55 2.67
C ILE A 282 -14.99 -16.79 4.17
N PRO A 283 -16.03 -16.45 4.96
CA PRO A 283 -15.96 -16.53 6.41
C PRO A 283 -15.90 -17.97 6.95
N PRO A 284 -15.43 -18.13 8.19
CA PRO A 284 -15.56 -19.39 8.92
C PRO A 284 -17.02 -19.87 8.97
N ARG A 285 -17.23 -21.19 8.98
CA ARG A 285 -18.56 -21.80 9.09
C ARG A 285 -18.52 -23.07 9.92
N MET A 286 -19.56 -23.31 10.71
CA MET A 286 -19.71 -24.58 11.43
C MET A 286 -19.86 -25.74 10.44
N MET A 287 -19.16 -26.84 10.72
CA MET A 287 -19.21 -28.04 9.85
C MET A 287 -20.57 -28.75 9.92
N GLY A 288 -21.27 -28.70 11.06
CA GLY A 288 -22.55 -29.38 11.26
C GLY A 288 -22.47 -30.86 10.88
N ASP A 289 -23.46 -31.35 10.15
CA ASP A 289 -23.53 -32.73 9.64
C ASP A 289 -22.79 -32.91 8.30
N SER A 290 -21.90 -31.98 7.92
CA SER A 290 -21.17 -32.09 6.66
C SER A 290 -20.37 -33.40 6.61
N PRO A 291 -20.46 -34.18 5.51
CA PRO A 291 -19.72 -35.43 5.37
C PRO A 291 -18.22 -35.19 5.06
N ARG A 292 -17.80 -33.94 4.92
CA ARG A 292 -16.42 -33.58 4.55
C ARG A 292 -15.49 -33.65 5.76
N LYS A 293 -14.21 -33.89 5.49
CA LYS A 293 -13.19 -33.90 6.54
C LYS A 293 -13.11 -32.52 7.23
N PRO A 294 -13.16 -32.46 8.57
CA PRO A 294 -13.02 -31.21 9.29
C PRO A 294 -11.61 -30.64 9.12
N TYR A 295 -11.48 -29.34 9.35
CA TYR A 295 -10.17 -28.72 9.47
C TYR A 295 -9.41 -29.29 10.66
N VAL A 296 -8.14 -29.61 10.44
CA VAL A 296 -7.23 -30.07 11.49
C VAL A 296 -6.12 -29.04 11.61
N ALA A 297 -6.04 -28.40 12.77
CA ALA A 297 -4.97 -27.44 13.04
C ALA A 297 -3.61 -28.13 12.99
N PRO A 298 -2.60 -27.55 12.29
CA PRO A 298 -1.23 -28.06 12.31
C PRO A 298 -0.68 -28.22 13.73
N ILE A 299 -1.13 -27.36 14.65
CA ILE A 299 -0.79 -27.38 16.06
C ILE A 299 -2.09 -27.33 16.88
N PRO A 300 -2.56 -28.46 17.43
CA PRO A 300 -3.87 -28.57 18.09
C PRO A 300 -4.10 -27.55 19.22
N GLY A 301 -3.06 -27.23 20.00
CA GLY A 301 -3.17 -26.32 21.15
C GLY A 301 -3.11 -24.83 20.83
N LEU A 302 -2.79 -24.44 19.60
CA LEU A 302 -2.73 -23.02 19.22
C LEU A 302 -4.05 -22.53 18.64
N ALA A 303 -4.88 -23.42 18.18
CA ALA A 303 -6.00 -23.01 17.36
C ALA A 303 -7.12 -22.42 18.26
N TRP A 304 -7.44 -23.07 19.37
CA TRP A 304 -8.59 -22.72 20.22
C TRP A 304 -8.16 -22.03 21.51
N MET A 305 -8.94 -21.06 21.97
CA MET A 305 -8.73 -20.36 23.24
C MET A 305 -9.89 -20.63 24.21
N ASP A 306 -9.64 -20.51 25.51
CA ASP A 306 -10.66 -20.71 26.54
C ASP A 306 -11.89 -19.80 26.30
N PRO A 307 -13.08 -20.37 26.01
CA PRO A 307 -14.28 -19.58 25.70
C PRO A 307 -14.82 -18.79 26.90
N GLY A 308 -14.44 -19.16 28.13
CA GLY A 308 -14.77 -18.42 29.34
C GLY A 308 -13.95 -17.13 29.48
N LEU A 309 -12.77 -17.06 28.85
CA LEU A 309 -11.88 -15.90 28.91
C LEU A 309 -11.83 -15.11 27.59
N TYR A 310 -12.07 -15.76 26.45
CA TYR A 310 -11.90 -15.20 25.12
C TYR A 310 -13.15 -15.41 24.26
N ASN A 311 -13.53 -14.41 23.46
CA ASN A 311 -14.69 -14.49 22.58
C ASN A 311 -14.42 -15.36 21.36
N TYR A 312 -15.47 -16.00 20.86
CA TYR A 312 -15.48 -16.57 19.52
C TYR A 312 -15.68 -15.45 18.52
N SER A 313 -14.62 -15.12 17.79
CA SER A 313 -14.64 -14.06 16.79
C SER A 313 -13.67 -14.38 15.67
N ARG A 314 -14.06 -13.95 14.46
CA ARG A 314 -13.12 -13.79 13.37
C ARG A 314 -12.35 -12.51 13.62
N LEU A 315 -11.02 -12.61 13.61
CA LEU A 315 -10.14 -11.47 13.72
C LEU A 315 -8.98 -11.66 12.74
N VAL A 316 -8.86 -10.75 11.78
CA VAL A 316 -7.77 -10.74 10.81
C VAL A 316 -7.17 -9.35 10.76
N PHE A 317 -5.85 -9.26 10.97
CA PHE A 317 -5.12 -8.04 10.70
C PHE A 317 -4.59 -8.03 9.28
N VAL A 318 -4.58 -6.84 8.68
CA VAL A 318 -4.05 -6.59 7.35
C VAL A 318 -3.03 -5.48 7.47
N ALA A 319 -1.75 -5.80 7.29
CA ALA A 319 -0.69 -4.80 7.19
C ALA A 319 -0.33 -4.63 5.71
N TYR A 320 -0.45 -3.39 5.20
CA TYR A 320 -0.40 -3.15 3.75
C TYR A 320 0.40 -1.88 3.35
N PRO A 321 1.03 -1.89 2.16
CA PRO A 321 1.94 -0.84 1.70
C PRO A 321 1.21 0.19 0.84
N GLN A 322 0.59 1.20 1.46
CA GLN A 322 -0.09 2.24 0.69
C GLN A 322 0.90 3.02 -0.18
N LYS A 323 0.71 2.98 -1.51
CA LYS A 323 1.64 3.49 -2.54
C LYS A 323 2.15 4.90 -2.26
N ASN A 324 1.26 5.79 -1.85
CA ASN A 324 1.61 7.19 -1.61
C ASN A 324 2.53 7.32 -0.38
N LEU A 325 2.20 6.62 0.72
CA LEU A 325 3.00 6.63 1.94
C LEU A 325 4.33 5.89 1.78
N MET A 326 4.41 4.92 0.86
CA MET A 326 5.66 4.20 0.62
C MET A 326 6.62 4.92 -0.33
N ASN A 327 6.12 5.61 -1.36
CA ASN A 327 6.98 6.10 -2.46
C ASN A 327 7.14 7.63 -2.53
N ILE A 328 6.22 8.39 -1.96
CA ILE A 328 6.22 9.86 -2.08
C ILE A 328 6.01 10.54 -0.72
N ALA A 329 6.23 9.80 0.37
CA ALA A 329 6.00 10.23 1.75
C ALA A 329 6.55 11.64 2.06
N PRO A 330 7.83 11.93 1.80
CA PRO A 330 8.40 13.27 2.07
C PRO A 330 7.71 14.42 1.31
N SER A 331 7.09 14.12 0.17
CA SER A 331 6.39 15.13 -0.63
C SER A 331 4.92 15.34 -0.22
N LEU A 332 4.32 14.42 0.55
CA LEU A 332 2.88 14.42 0.88
C LEU A 332 2.45 15.46 1.94
N LYS A 333 3.32 16.41 2.31
CA LYS A 333 3.10 17.53 3.25
C LYS A 333 1.62 17.76 3.61
N ARG A 334 1.17 17.22 4.74
CA ARG A 334 0.06 17.80 5.50
C ARG A 334 0.66 18.55 6.68
N TYR A 335 0.90 19.84 6.46
CA TYR A 335 1.40 20.77 7.48
C TYR A 335 0.33 21.25 8.47
N GLN A 336 -0.69 20.45 8.74
CA GLN A 336 -1.70 20.82 9.73
C GLN A 336 -2.01 19.62 10.61
N MET A 337 -1.64 19.73 11.88
CA MET A 337 -2.26 18.97 12.96
C MET A 337 -3.78 19.19 12.85
N PRO A 338 -4.62 18.15 12.89
CA PRO A 338 -6.06 18.34 12.98
C PRO A 338 -6.42 19.27 14.15
N ASP A 339 -7.33 20.22 13.93
CA ASP A 339 -7.65 21.33 14.86
C ASP A 339 -7.97 20.91 16.30
N HIS A 340 -8.43 19.67 16.51
CA HIS A 340 -8.73 19.16 17.85
C HIS A 340 -7.47 18.88 18.69
N TYR A 341 -6.33 18.55 18.08
CA TYR A 341 -5.06 18.34 18.79
C TYR A 341 -4.30 19.64 19.08
N GLN A 342 -4.62 20.72 18.37
CA GLN A 342 -4.00 22.04 18.60
C GLN A 342 -4.45 22.68 19.93
N LYS A 343 -5.59 22.24 20.48
CA LYS A 343 -6.18 22.81 21.70
C LYS A 343 -5.43 22.43 22.97
N ASP A 344 -4.84 21.24 23.00
CA ASP A 344 -4.21 20.69 24.22
C ASP A 344 -2.68 20.86 24.23
N SER A 345 -2.05 21.13 23.07
CA SER A 345 -0.62 21.42 22.99
C SER A 345 -0.33 22.49 21.91
N PRO A 346 -0.34 23.78 22.28
CA PRO A 346 -0.25 24.90 21.33
C PRO A 346 1.13 25.05 20.66
N MET A 347 2.13 24.22 20.99
CA MET A 347 3.44 24.19 20.32
C MET A 347 3.52 23.20 19.15
N ALA A 348 2.55 22.29 18.98
CA ALA A 348 2.56 21.30 17.89
C ALA A 348 1.96 21.90 16.61
N ILE A 349 2.76 22.60 15.81
CA ILE A 349 2.34 23.16 14.51
C ILE A 349 2.69 22.26 13.31
N THR A 350 3.44 21.18 13.54
CA THR A 350 3.77 20.15 12.54
C THR A 350 3.71 18.77 13.22
N PHE A 351 3.05 17.77 12.61
CA PHE A 351 3.26 16.38 13.06
C PHE A 351 4.74 16.06 12.84
N PRO A 352 5.54 15.73 13.88
CA PRO A 352 5.25 14.64 14.81
C PRO A 352 5.29 14.96 16.33
N HIS A 353 5.06 16.19 16.77
CA HIS A 353 5.14 16.52 18.22
C HIS A 353 3.89 16.12 19.04
N GLY A 354 2.88 15.51 18.41
CA GLY A 354 1.75 14.93 19.14
C GLY A 354 2.12 13.55 19.68
N GLU A 355 2.79 13.50 20.83
CA GLU A 355 3.40 12.30 21.43
C GLU A 355 2.54 11.03 21.31
N ALA A 356 1.24 11.09 21.64
CA ALA A 356 0.37 9.91 21.62
C ALA A 356 0.15 9.30 20.22
N PHE A 357 -0.08 10.12 19.19
CA PHE A 357 -0.28 9.63 17.82
C PHE A 357 1.06 9.33 17.12
N ALA A 358 2.11 10.04 17.52
CA ALA A 358 3.47 9.82 17.07
C ALA A 358 4.04 8.49 17.59
N LEU A 359 3.73 8.08 18.81
CA LEU A 359 4.12 6.78 19.38
C LEU A 359 3.30 5.63 18.78
N ALA A 360 2.01 5.81 18.57
CA ALA A 360 1.20 4.81 17.85
C ALA A 360 1.63 4.67 16.38
N ALA A 361 2.03 5.76 15.72
CA ALA A 361 2.49 5.73 14.34
C ALA A 361 3.94 5.21 14.23
N TRP A 362 4.89 5.73 14.99
CA TRP A 362 6.32 5.44 14.81
C TRP A 362 6.92 4.53 15.89
N GLY A 363 6.16 4.14 16.91
CA GLY A 363 6.63 3.24 17.95
C GLY A 363 7.49 3.94 18.99
N THR A 364 8.75 4.19 18.67
CA THR A 364 9.78 4.66 19.61
C THR A 364 10.18 6.11 19.35
N VAL A 365 10.64 6.81 20.40
CA VAL A 365 11.22 8.16 20.28
C VAL A 365 12.40 8.16 19.30
N ARG A 366 13.26 7.14 19.37
CA ARG A 366 14.34 6.94 18.39
C ARG A 366 13.83 6.95 16.95
N HIS A 367 12.81 6.15 16.66
CA HIS A 367 12.30 6.04 15.30
C HIS A 367 11.73 7.37 14.80
N GLN A 368 11.11 8.17 15.67
CA GLN A 368 10.64 9.52 15.33
C GLN A 368 11.80 10.43 14.92
N HIS A 369 12.83 10.55 15.76
CA HIS A 369 14.01 11.38 15.47
C HIS A 369 14.76 10.90 14.22
N GLU A 370 14.91 9.60 14.04
CA GLU A 370 15.51 9.04 12.82
C GLU A 370 14.71 9.38 11.58
N LYS A 371 13.37 9.30 11.62
CA LYS A 371 12.52 9.66 10.47
C LYS A 371 12.58 11.14 10.16
N ILE A 372 12.63 12.03 11.16
CA ILE A 372 12.80 13.47 10.95
C ILE A 372 14.14 13.74 10.26
N ALA A 373 15.24 13.17 10.77
CA ALA A 373 16.56 13.34 10.17
C ALA A 373 16.63 12.83 8.73
N MET A 374 16.04 11.66 8.46
CA MET A 374 15.92 11.12 7.10
C MET A 374 15.10 12.04 6.18
N GLN A 375 13.99 12.60 6.66
CA GLN A 375 13.16 13.51 5.86
C GLN A 375 13.89 14.81 5.52
N ASP A 376 14.61 15.39 6.48
CA ASP A 376 15.42 16.57 6.23
C ASP A 376 16.52 16.27 5.20
N SER A 377 17.19 15.13 5.35
CA SER A 377 18.19 14.64 4.39
C SER A 377 17.62 14.51 2.98
N TRP A 378 16.41 13.94 2.85
CA TRP A 378 15.71 13.82 1.57
C TRP A 378 15.42 15.20 0.95
N HIS A 379 14.97 16.16 1.77
CA HIS A 379 14.70 17.52 1.31
C HIS A 379 15.96 18.27 0.88
N LEU A 380 17.05 18.14 1.65
CA LEU A 380 18.34 18.74 1.35
C LEU A 380 18.93 18.16 0.06
N ALA A 381 18.94 16.83 -0.08
CA ALA A 381 19.42 16.14 -1.28
C ALA A 381 18.65 16.57 -2.54
N ASN A 382 17.32 16.65 -2.47
CA ASN A 382 16.51 17.06 -3.62
C ASN A 382 16.70 18.54 -3.99
N ARG A 383 16.86 19.44 -3.00
CA ARG A 383 17.18 20.86 -3.28
C ARG A 383 18.54 21.01 -3.93
N HIS A 384 19.55 20.30 -3.42
CA HIS A 384 20.90 20.28 -3.98
C HIS A 384 20.90 19.76 -5.43
N SER A 385 20.25 18.61 -5.67
CA SER A 385 20.10 18.01 -7.00
C SER A 385 19.32 18.91 -7.99
N SER A 386 18.54 19.88 -7.50
CA SER A 386 17.81 20.85 -8.33
C SER A 386 18.64 22.09 -8.72
N GLY A 387 19.94 22.10 -8.41
CA GLY A 387 20.86 23.19 -8.77
C GLY A 387 21.00 24.28 -7.71
N SER A 388 20.69 23.99 -6.44
CA SER A 388 20.97 24.91 -5.34
C SER A 388 22.49 25.03 -5.11
N LEU A 389 22.99 26.24 -4.91
CA LEU A 389 24.39 26.52 -4.53
C LEU A 389 24.70 26.19 -3.05
N ALA A 390 23.71 25.71 -2.28
CA ALA A 390 23.89 25.37 -0.88
C ALA A 390 24.73 24.09 -0.74
N VAL A 391 25.80 24.13 0.06
CA VAL A 391 26.59 22.94 0.40
C VAL A 391 25.70 21.93 1.12
N LEU A 392 25.68 20.69 0.64
CA LEU A 392 24.94 19.61 1.28
C LEU A 392 25.63 19.23 2.61
N PRO A 393 24.97 19.35 3.78
CA PRO A 393 25.55 18.95 5.05
C PRO A 393 25.89 17.45 5.08
N SER A 394 26.90 17.07 5.87
CA SER A 394 27.24 15.66 6.06
C SER A 394 26.15 14.93 6.86
N ALA A 395 26.05 13.61 6.68
CA ALA A 395 25.10 12.79 7.44
C ALA A 395 25.29 12.92 8.96
N LYS A 396 26.53 13.07 9.42
CA LYS A 396 26.86 13.30 10.83
C LYS A 396 26.32 14.65 11.33
N SER A 397 26.49 15.72 10.55
CA SER A 397 25.97 17.04 10.90
C SER A 397 24.45 17.07 10.99
N ILE A 398 23.75 16.35 10.10
CA ILE A 398 22.29 16.21 10.16
C ILE A 398 21.89 15.41 11.41
N ALA A 399 22.59 14.32 11.73
CA ALA A 399 22.33 13.54 12.94
C ALA A 399 22.50 14.37 14.21
N GLU A 400 23.56 15.19 14.30
CA GLU A 400 23.82 16.08 15.44
C GLU A 400 22.70 17.12 15.64
N ARG A 401 22.12 17.64 14.56
CA ARG A 401 20.99 18.58 14.64
C ARG A 401 19.70 17.96 15.16
N GLU A 402 19.45 16.69 14.84
CA GLU A 402 18.23 15.96 15.22
C GLU A 402 18.44 15.05 16.44
N ALA A 403 19.49 15.31 17.22
CA ALA A 403 19.80 14.63 18.47
C ALA A 403 18.67 14.78 19.49
N TRP A 404 18.51 13.78 20.37
CA TRP A 404 17.52 13.82 21.44
C TRP A 404 18.11 13.37 22.77
N LYS A 405 17.38 13.59 23.86
CA LYS A 405 17.73 13.05 25.19
C LYS A 405 16.93 11.78 25.45
N ASP A 406 17.61 10.70 25.81
CA ASP A 406 16.95 9.48 26.25
C ASP A 406 16.36 9.61 27.67
N GLU A 407 15.75 8.55 28.18
CA GLU A 407 15.11 8.50 29.50
C GLU A 407 16.10 8.78 30.65
N ASP A 408 17.39 8.48 30.44
CA ASP A 408 18.47 8.74 31.39
C ASP A 408 19.09 10.14 31.22
N GLY A 409 18.61 10.93 30.26
CA GLY A 409 19.08 12.27 29.95
C GLY A 409 20.34 12.32 29.08
N ASN A 410 20.81 11.20 28.54
CA ASN A 410 21.96 11.14 27.64
C ASN A 410 21.59 11.64 26.25
N ILE A 411 22.52 12.33 25.59
CA ILE A 411 22.33 12.76 24.20
C ILE A 411 22.54 11.56 23.28
N VAL A 412 21.52 11.22 22.50
CA VAL A 412 21.54 10.14 21.51
C VAL A 412 21.37 10.72 20.11
N LEU A 413 22.12 10.17 19.15
CA LEU A 413 22.08 10.59 17.74
C LEU A 413 21.30 9.60 16.88
N PRO A 414 20.58 10.07 15.85
CA PRO A 414 20.07 9.22 14.78
C PRO A 414 21.19 8.41 14.12
N ARG A 415 20.86 7.21 13.61
CA ARG A 415 21.81 6.38 12.86
C ARG A 415 22.31 7.11 11.61
N VAL A 416 23.57 7.55 11.64
CA VAL A 416 24.27 8.23 10.53
C VAL A 416 24.19 7.44 9.23
N ALA A 417 24.32 6.10 9.30
CA ALA A 417 24.25 5.24 8.12
C ALA A 417 22.91 5.37 7.36
N ARG A 418 21.78 5.46 8.07
CA ARG A 418 20.46 5.59 7.44
C ARG A 418 20.31 6.94 6.77
N ILE A 419 20.80 8.00 7.41
CA ILE A 419 20.84 9.35 6.83
C ILE A 419 21.68 9.35 5.55
N GLN A 420 22.86 8.73 5.59
CA GLN A 420 23.74 8.62 4.43
C GLN A 420 23.05 7.89 3.26
N THR A 421 22.36 6.78 3.53
CA THR A 421 21.56 6.07 2.52
C THR A 421 20.54 6.97 1.83
N VAL A 422 19.87 7.87 2.56
CA VAL A 422 18.92 8.82 1.99
C VAL A 422 19.62 9.85 1.11
N LEU A 423 20.73 10.42 1.57
CA LEU A 423 21.50 11.40 0.81
C LEU A 423 22.01 10.79 -0.50
N ASP A 424 22.62 9.60 -0.43
CA ASP A 424 23.19 8.90 -1.58
C ASP A 424 22.09 8.53 -2.58
N GLY A 425 20.98 7.97 -2.09
CA GLY A 425 19.85 7.54 -2.90
C GLY A 425 19.08 8.67 -3.59
N ASN A 426 19.22 9.91 -3.13
CA ASN A 426 18.55 11.09 -3.71
C ASN A 426 19.54 12.09 -4.36
N SER A 427 20.81 11.70 -4.50
CA SER A 427 21.80 12.46 -5.25
C SER A 427 21.49 12.50 -6.76
N ALA A 428 22.06 13.46 -7.49
CA ALA A 428 21.85 13.54 -8.95
C ALA A 428 22.31 12.26 -9.69
N GLN A 429 23.31 11.57 -9.15
CA GLN A 429 23.93 10.37 -9.74
C GLN A 429 23.13 9.08 -9.44
N SER A 430 22.25 9.10 -8.44
CA SER A 430 21.52 7.89 -8.02
C SER A 430 20.48 7.41 -9.02
N ARG A 431 20.02 8.29 -9.93
CA ARG A 431 18.98 8.00 -10.93
C ARG A 431 19.36 6.84 -11.85
N ASP A 432 20.65 6.71 -12.14
CA ASP A 432 21.19 5.65 -13.02
C ASP A 432 21.81 4.47 -12.24
N SER A 433 21.64 4.44 -10.91
CA SER A 433 22.15 3.36 -10.06
C SER A 433 21.46 2.02 -10.35
N ASP A 434 22.15 0.93 -10.02
CA ASP A 434 21.62 -0.42 -10.14
C ASP A 434 20.37 -0.62 -9.27
N GLN A 435 20.34 0.00 -8.09
CA GLN A 435 19.17 0.02 -7.21
C GLN A 435 17.96 0.68 -7.88
N ALA A 436 18.12 1.85 -8.49
CA ALA A 436 17.03 2.55 -9.17
C ALA A 436 16.48 1.74 -10.35
N LYS A 437 17.38 1.14 -11.15
CA LYS A 437 17.01 0.24 -12.26
C LYS A 437 16.30 -1.02 -11.77
N ALA A 438 16.80 -1.65 -10.72
CA ALA A 438 16.21 -2.85 -10.13
C ALA A 438 14.81 -2.58 -9.58
N PHE A 439 14.63 -1.47 -8.84
CA PHE A 439 13.31 -1.09 -8.32
C PHE A 439 12.33 -0.75 -9.45
N ALA A 440 12.76 0.00 -10.47
CA ALA A 440 11.93 0.29 -11.63
C ALA A 440 11.50 -1.00 -12.36
N ARG A 441 12.44 -1.93 -12.60
CA ARG A 441 12.15 -3.23 -13.21
C ARG A 441 11.15 -4.03 -12.39
N LEU A 442 11.34 -4.12 -11.08
CA LEU A 442 10.44 -4.85 -10.19
C LEU A 442 9.00 -4.28 -10.24
N ARG A 443 8.85 -2.96 -10.27
CA ARG A 443 7.52 -2.33 -10.40
C ARG A 443 6.86 -2.64 -11.73
N GLU A 444 7.60 -2.63 -12.82
CA GLU A 444 7.05 -2.94 -14.13
C GLU A 444 6.64 -4.41 -14.24
N ILE A 445 7.47 -5.34 -13.75
CA ILE A 445 7.12 -6.76 -13.66
C ILE A 445 5.86 -6.96 -12.79
N ALA A 446 5.83 -6.35 -11.61
CA ALA A 446 4.72 -6.49 -10.67
C ALA A 446 3.42 -5.86 -11.17
N LYS A 447 3.48 -4.80 -12.00
CA LYS A 447 2.28 -4.26 -12.67
C LYS A 447 1.85 -5.14 -13.83
N ALA A 448 2.79 -5.58 -14.66
CA ALA A 448 2.52 -6.45 -15.80
C ALA A 448 1.91 -7.79 -15.37
N SER A 449 2.17 -8.24 -14.13
CA SER A 449 1.55 -9.43 -13.58
C SER A 449 0.10 -9.23 -13.14
N LEU A 450 -0.46 -8.01 -13.12
CA LEU A 450 -1.83 -7.73 -12.68
C LEU A 450 -2.83 -7.77 -13.84
N SER A 451 -3.80 -8.67 -13.78
CA SER A 451 -4.92 -8.69 -14.75
C SER A 451 -5.81 -7.45 -14.69
N GLN A 452 -5.62 -6.59 -13.70
CA GLN A 452 -6.53 -5.49 -13.36
C GLN A 452 -6.09 -4.11 -13.81
N ASP A 453 -4.82 -3.93 -14.17
CA ASP A 453 -4.34 -2.65 -14.69
C ASP A 453 -4.97 -2.31 -16.07
N PHE A 454 -5.73 -3.26 -16.64
CA PHE A 454 -6.64 -3.04 -17.78
C PHE A 454 -7.93 -2.26 -17.44
N PHE A 455 -8.25 -1.94 -16.19
CA PHE A 455 -9.48 -1.21 -15.83
C PHE A 455 -9.26 0.31 -15.74
N GLN A 456 -9.67 1.06 -16.77
CA GLN A 456 -9.64 2.54 -16.76
C GLN A 456 -10.65 3.17 -15.77
N LEU A 457 -11.71 2.45 -15.39
CA LEU A 457 -12.70 2.91 -14.41
C LEU A 457 -12.36 2.38 -13.02
N ARG A 458 -11.84 3.31 -12.18
CA ARG A 458 -11.34 3.20 -10.80
C ARG A 458 -12.32 2.64 -9.74
N SER A 459 -13.17 1.67 -10.07
CA SER A 459 -13.89 0.95 -9.02
C SER A 459 -12.92 -0.01 -8.36
N THR A 460 -12.64 0.20 -7.08
CA THR A 460 -11.87 -0.73 -6.22
C THR A 460 -12.61 -2.04 -5.95
N HIS A 461 -13.87 -2.13 -6.40
CA HIS A 461 -14.75 -3.26 -6.18
C HIS A 461 -15.32 -3.74 -7.52
N THR A 462 -15.50 -5.06 -7.63
CA THR A 462 -16.18 -5.68 -8.76
C THR A 462 -17.36 -6.48 -8.23
N ASP A 463 -18.53 -6.32 -8.84
CA ASP A 463 -19.72 -7.07 -8.44
C ASP A 463 -19.50 -8.56 -8.70
N VAL A 464 -19.52 -9.36 -7.64
CA VAL A 464 -19.40 -10.81 -7.72
C VAL A 464 -20.51 -11.39 -8.59
N LYS A 465 -20.14 -12.36 -9.44
CA LYS A 465 -21.08 -13.16 -10.22
C LYS A 465 -20.99 -14.61 -9.76
N TYR A 466 -21.87 -14.97 -8.84
CA TYR A 466 -22.04 -16.36 -8.44
C TYR A 466 -22.65 -17.16 -9.60
N VAL A 467 -22.06 -18.32 -9.89
CA VAL A 467 -22.49 -19.18 -11.00
C VAL A 467 -22.52 -20.65 -10.58
N GLY A 468 -23.60 -21.35 -10.94
CA GLY A 468 -23.67 -22.82 -10.85
C GLY A 468 -22.99 -23.52 -12.05
N VAL A 469 -22.82 -22.83 -13.18
CA VAL A 469 -22.13 -23.34 -14.37
C VAL A 469 -21.03 -22.36 -14.77
N LEU A 470 -19.79 -22.86 -14.80
CA LEU A 470 -18.61 -22.09 -15.17
C LEU A 470 -18.70 -21.59 -16.62
N GLY A 471 -18.25 -20.36 -16.86
CA GLY A 471 -18.30 -19.65 -18.13
C GLY A 471 -19.65 -18.99 -18.44
N SER A 472 -20.70 -19.27 -17.66
CA SER A 472 -22.05 -18.75 -17.95
C SER A 472 -22.15 -17.22 -17.93
N SER A 473 -21.27 -16.54 -17.17
CA SER A 473 -21.22 -15.08 -17.10
C SER A 473 -20.40 -14.44 -18.24
N LEU A 474 -19.63 -15.24 -18.99
CA LEU A 474 -18.67 -14.76 -20.00
C LEU A 474 -19.25 -14.65 -21.41
N ILE A 475 -20.51 -15.06 -21.62
CA ILE A 475 -21.13 -15.24 -22.94
C ILE A 475 -21.57 -13.91 -23.57
N LYS A 476 -21.94 -12.92 -22.75
CA LYS A 476 -22.43 -11.61 -23.22
C LYS A 476 -21.76 -10.48 -22.45
N PRO A 477 -21.44 -9.34 -23.11
CA PRO A 477 -20.99 -8.17 -22.38
C PRO A 477 -22.09 -7.76 -21.38
N PRO A 478 -21.74 -7.40 -20.14
CA PRO A 478 -22.72 -6.91 -19.19
C PRO A 478 -23.40 -5.66 -19.77
N PRO A 479 -24.72 -5.46 -19.53
CA PRO A 479 -25.41 -4.26 -19.96
C PRO A 479 -24.64 -3.05 -19.44
N VAL A 480 -24.24 -2.16 -20.35
CA VAL A 480 -23.49 -0.95 -20.00
C VAL A 480 -24.39 -0.11 -19.11
N THR A 481 -24.16 -0.15 -17.80
CA THR A 481 -24.74 0.84 -16.90
C THR A 481 -24.06 2.16 -17.26
N PRO A 482 -24.79 3.20 -17.70
CA PRO A 482 -24.16 4.46 -18.06
C PRO A 482 -23.36 4.93 -16.86
N GLY A 483 -22.03 4.97 -17.01
CA GLY A 483 -21.12 5.35 -15.95
C GLY A 483 -21.53 6.71 -15.37
N LYS A 484 -21.24 6.94 -14.08
CA LYS A 484 -21.46 8.25 -13.45
C LYS A 484 -20.90 9.32 -14.39
N LYS A 485 -21.79 10.17 -14.92
CA LYS A 485 -21.42 11.31 -15.76
C LYS A 485 -20.35 12.09 -15.01
N LEU A 486 -19.22 12.37 -15.69
CA LEU A 486 -18.22 13.28 -15.16
C LEU A 486 -18.94 14.59 -14.77
N SER A 487 -18.61 15.12 -13.59
CA SER A 487 -19.10 16.45 -13.24
C SER A 487 -18.56 17.46 -14.27
N LYS A 488 -19.27 18.59 -14.45
CA LYS A 488 -18.81 19.66 -15.34
C LYS A 488 -17.37 20.08 -14.97
N ALA A 489 -17.08 20.24 -13.68
CA ALA A 489 -15.73 20.56 -13.20
C ALA A 489 -14.67 19.50 -13.60
N ALA A 490 -14.95 18.22 -13.40
CA ALA A 490 -14.01 17.15 -13.77
C ALA A 490 -13.80 17.05 -15.29
N THR A 491 -14.84 17.31 -16.08
CA THR A 491 -14.76 17.34 -17.54
C THR A 491 -13.86 18.47 -18.03
N HIS A 492 -14.05 19.68 -17.52
CA HIS A 492 -13.22 20.82 -17.93
C HIS A 492 -11.77 20.70 -17.44
N ALA A 493 -11.55 20.14 -16.25
CA ALA A 493 -10.20 19.89 -15.74
C ALA A 493 -9.40 18.88 -16.59
N MET A 494 -10.07 17.90 -17.18
CA MET A 494 -9.42 16.81 -17.92
C MET A 494 -9.30 17.08 -19.43
N PHE A 495 -10.21 17.87 -19.99
CA PHE A 495 -10.37 18.06 -21.43
C PHE A 495 -10.31 19.53 -21.89
N GLY A 496 -10.20 20.51 -20.97
CA GLY A 496 -10.10 21.94 -21.29
C GLY A 496 -11.44 22.69 -21.27
N GLU A 497 -11.41 23.99 -21.57
CA GLU A 497 -12.58 24.86 -21.45
C GLU A 497 -13.70 24.53 -22.46
N LYS A 498 -13.35 24.00 -23.64
CA LYS A 498 -14.32 23.57 -24.66
C LYS A 498 -14.13 22.10 -25.02
N PRO A 499 -14.52 21.19 -24.12
CA PRO A 499 -14.17 19.77 -24.22
C PRO A 499 -15.04 19.01 -25.23
N TYR A 500 -16.10 19.63 -25.75
CA TYR A 500 -17.05 19.01 -26.66
C TYR A 500 -16.76 19.44 -28.10
N LEU A 501 -16.35 18.52 -28.98
CA LEU A 501 -16.07 18.78 -30.40
C LEU A 501 -17.24 18.29 -31.27
N CYS A 502 -17.63 19.08 -32.27
CA CYS A 502 -18.62 18.64 -33.24
C CYS A 502 -18.05 17.52 -34.12
N SER A 503 -18.81 16.46 -34.35
CA SER A 503 -18.39 15.34 -35.20
C SER A 503 -18.34 15.70 -36.69
N LEU A 504 -18.98 16.80 -37.10
CA LEU A 504 -19.10 17.23 -38.50
C LEU A 504 -18.28 18.47 -38.84
N CYS A 505 -17.70 19.16 -37.85
CA CYS A 505 -16.82 20.32 -38.09
C CYS A 505 -15.92 20.61 -36.88
N ASP A 506 -14.96 21.52 -37.05
CA ASP A 506 -13.98 21.85 -35.99
C ASP A 506 -14.54 22.71 -34.84
N LYS A 507 -15.86 22.90 -34.76
CA LYS A 507 -16.48 23.72 -33.71
C LYS A 507 -16.42 23.00 -32.36
N ARG A 508 -15.85 23.69 -31.37
CA ARG A 508 -15.82 23.27 -29.96
C ARG A 508 -16.76 24.07 -29.08
N ALA A 509 -17.35 23.40 -28.08
CA ALA A 509 -18.31 23.98 -27.15
C ALA A 509 -17.92 23.69 -25.68
N PRO A 510 -18.24 24.61 -24.74
CA PRO A 510 -18.01 24.42 -23.31
C PRO A 510 -19.05 23.50 -22.65
N GLY A 511 -20.15 23.18 -23.32
CA GLY A 511 -21.20 22.34 -22.79
C GLY A 511 -21.93 21.57 -23.88
N ARG A 512 -22.68 20.55 -23.43
CA ARG A 512 -23.47 19.69 -24.32
C ARG A 512 -24.60 20.45 -25.00
N PHE A 513 -25.25 21.39 -24.29
CA PHE A 513 -26.37 22.16 -24.83
C PHE A 513 -25.93 23.10 -25.95
N GLU A 514 -24.77 23.72 -25.80
CA GLU A 514 -24.17 24.63 -26.77
C GLU A 514 -23.73 23.88 -28.03
N LEU A 515 -23.22 22.66 -27.88
CA LEU A 515 -22.91 21.79 -29.02
C LEU A 515 -24.19 21.35 -29.75
N GLN A 516 -25.24 21.00 -29.01
CA GLN A 516 -26.54 20.63 -29.59
C GLN A 516 -27.18 21.78 -30.35
N ALA A 517 -27.13 23.00 -29.81
CA ALA A 517 -27.60 24.20 -30.48
C ALA A 517 -26.81 24.46 -31.78
N HIS A 518 -25.48 24.33 -31.73
CA HIS A 518 -24.63 24.44 -32.91
C HIS A 518 -25.01 23.40 -33.99
N PHE A 519 -25.16 22.13 -33.61
CA PHE A 519 -25.53 21.06 -34.54
C PHE A 519 -26.89 21.32 -35.20
N LYS A 520 -27.89 21.73 -34.40
CA LYS A 520 -29.23 22.03 -34.90
C LYS A 520 -29.28 23.24 -35.85
N ALA A 521 -28.36 24.19 -35.68
CA ALA A 521 -28.30 25.40 -36.52
C ALA A 521 -27.49 25.18 -37.81
N HIS A 522 -26.40 24.43 -37.75
CA HIS A 522 -25.43 24.33 -38.86
C HIS A 522 -25.43 23.00 -39.59
N HIS A 523 -25.92 21.92 -38.97
CA HIS A 523 -25.92 20.56 -39.50
C HIS A 523 -27.34 19.97 -39.53
N LYS A 524 -28.35 20.85 -39.65
CA LYS A 524 -29.78 20.52 -39.52
C LYS A 524 -30.29 19.44 -40.50
N ASN A 525 -29.57 19.23 -41.60
CA ASN A 525 -29.94 18.29 -42.66
C ASN A 525 -29.18 16.95 -42.58
N ASP A 526 -28.23 16.83 -41.64
CA ASP A 526 -27.45 15.60 -41.44
C ASP A 526 -28.04 14.81 -40.24
N CYS A 527 -28.12 13.49 -40.38
CA CYS A 527 -28.92 12.61 -39.50
C CYS A 527 -28.71 12.83 -37.99
N PHE A 528 -29.82 12.88 -37.24
CA PHE A 528 -29.86 13.24 -35.81
C PHE A 528 -29.26 12.17 -34.87
N GLU A 529 -28.91 10.98 -35.38
CA GLU A 529 -28.34 9.87 -34.61
C GLU A 529 -26.90 10.14 -34.12
N GLY A 530 -26.23 11.17 -34.65
CA GLY A 530 -24.86 11.56 -34.27
C GLY A 530 -24.72 12.41 -33.00
N VAL A 531 -25.81 12.81 -32.34
CA VAL A 531 -25.77 13.72 -31.17
C VAL A 531 -25.67 12.97 -29.83
N GLU A 532 -25.97 11.66 -29.80
CA GLU A 532 -25.86 10.86 -28.57
C GLU A 532 -24.43 10.39 -28.26
N ALA A 533 -23.54 10.36 -29.26
CA ALA A 533 -22.11 10.13 -29.10
C ALA A 533 -21.37 11.46 -28.87
N VAL A 534 -21.56 12.07 -27.71
CA VAL A 534 -20.81 13.27 -27.32
C VAL A 534 -19.35 12.87 -27.08
N ILE A 535 -18.48 13.07 -28.07
CA ILE A 535 -17.05 12.76 -27.95
C ILE A 535 -16.38 13.92 -27.19
N LEU A 536 -15.94 13.62 -25.96
CA LEU A 536 -15.04 14.49 -25.22
C LEU A 536 -13.64 14.38 -25.84
N THR A 537 -13.10 15.49 -26.31
CA THR A 537 -11.74 15.55 -26.85
C THR A 537 -10.98 16.65 -26.13
N ARG A 538 -9.68 16.45 -25.88
CA ARG A 538 -8.84 17.50 -25.30
C ARG A 538 -8.85 18.72 -26.22
N ASP A 539 -9.19 19.87 -25.65
CA ASP A 539 -9.09 21.17 -26.29
C ASP A 539 -7.62 21.41 -26.70
N PRO A 540 -7.32 21.76 -27.96
CA PRO A 540 -5.97 22.10 -28.41
C PRO A 540 -5.31 23.20 -27.56
N ASN A 541 -6.10 24.05 -26.90
CA ASN A 541 -5.61 25.10 -26.01
C ASN A 541 -5.50 24.65 -24.53
N HIS A 542 -5.88 23.42 -24.19
CA HIS A 542 -5.82 22.88 -22.84
C HIS A 542 -4.40 22.91 -22.24
N LEU A 543 -3.38 22.68 -23.08
CA LEU A 543 -1.98 22.76 -22.69
C LEU A 543 -1.51 24.19 -22.39
N LYS A 544 -2.02 25.18 -23.15
CA LYS A 544 -1.75 26.60 -22.89
C LYS A 544 -2.29 27.05 -21.53
N PHE A 545 -3.51 26.62 -21.19
CA PHE A 545 -4.12 26.92 -19.89
C PHE A 545 -3.42 26.22 -18.72
N LEU A 546 -2.90 25.00 -18.89
CA LEU A 546 -2.10 24.33 -17.85
C LEU A 546 -0.73 25.00 -17.64
N GLN A 547 -0.15 25.60 -18.68
CA GLN A 547 1.07 26.40 -18.59
C GLN A 547 0.82 27.78 -17.95
N GLU A 548 -0.30 28.43 -18.27
CA GLU A 548 -0.70 29.74 -17.72
C GLU A 548 -1.25 29.64 -16.28
N ALA A 549 -1.81 28.50 -15.87
CA ALA A 549 -2.33 28.26 -14.51
C ALA A 549 -1.28 27.80 -13.49
N GLY A 550 0.02 27.92 -13.80
CA GLY A 550 1.09 27.82 -12.80
C GLY A 550 1.72 26.44 -12.63
N ALA A 551 2.07 25.75 -13.73
CA ALA A 551 3.00 24.62 -13.70
C ALA A 551 4.18 24.87 -14.66
N SER A 552 5.07 25.81 -14.29
CA SER A 552 6.41 25.85 -14.87
C SER A 552 7.26 24.78 -14.20
N SER A 553 7.48 23.67 -14.89
CA SER A 553 8.76 22.96 -14.94
C SER A 553 8.62 21.70 -15.79
N LEU A 554 9.17 21.75 -17.01
CA LEU A 554 10.27 20.87 -17.46
C LEU A 554 10.43 20.89 -18.99
N ALA A 555 11.65 21.25 -19.38
CA ALA A 555 12.43 20.79 -20.53
C ALA A 555 11.82 20.95 -21.94
N GLU A 556 12.08 22.11 -22.56
CA GLU A 556 12.13 22.20 -24.02
C GLU A 556 13.36 21.48 -24.56
N SER A 557 13.12 20.34 -25.20
CA SER A 557 14.01 19.78 -26.21
C SER A 557 14.08 20.73 -27.41
N SER A 558 15.15 21.52 -27.51
CA SER A 558 15.42 22.36 -28.68
C SER A 558 15.97 21.51 -29.84
N LYS A 559 15.13 21.31 -30.86
CA LYS A 559 15.56 21.13 -32.26
C LYS A 559 14.87 22.21 -33.10
N LYS A 560 15.67 23.17 -33.59
CA LYS A 560 15.56 23.92 -34.86
C LYS A 560 16.72 24.94 -34.81
N GLY A 561 17.74 24.92 -35.67
CA GLY A 561 17.65 24.96 -37.13
C GLY A 561 17.65 26.43 -37.57
N GLY A 562 18.79 26.99 -37.99
CA GLY A 562 18.80 28.33 -38.60
C GLY A 562 20.13 29.11 -38.67
N LYS A 563 21.03 28.70 -39.56
CA LYS A 563 21.97 29.51 -40.38
C LYS A 563 22.75 30.68 -39.74
N ARG A 564 24.08 30.57 -39.74
CA ARG A 564 24.99 31.59 -40.34
C ARG A 564 26.34 30.97 -40.76
N ARG A 565 27.00 31.67 -41.67
CA ARG A 565 27.96 31.21 -42.71
C ARG A 565 29.41 31.02 -42.25
N ARG A 566 30.09 30.16 -43.04
CA ARG A 566 31.45 30.24 -43.63
C ARG A 566 32.64 29.56 -42.92
N SER A 567 33.19 28.62 -43.72
CA SER A 567 34.60 28.30 -44.02
C SER A 567 35.48 27.60 -42.98
N GLY A 568 35.95 26.40 -43.37
CA GLY A 568 37.39 26.14 -43.48
C GLY A 568 37.97 25.03 -42.60
N SER A 569 38.49 24.00 -43.28
CA SER A 569 39.65 23.13 -42.95
C SER A 569 39.64 22.15 -41.76
N GLU A 570 39.64 20.87 -42.15
CA GLU A 570 40.64 19.82 -41.83
C GLU A 570 40.99 19.41 -40.38
N SER A 571 40.65 18.15 -40.12
CA SER A 571 41.52 17.06 -39.64
C SER A 571 41.88 16.90 -38.15
N ASN A 572 41.90 15.61 -37.82
CA ASN A 572 42.70 14.89 -36.82
C ASN A 572 42.19 14.71 -35.39
N GLU A 573 42.19 13.42 -35.05
CA GLU A 573 42.01 12.76 -33.76
C GLU A 573 43.27 12.95 -32.86
N PRO A 574 43.30 12.40 -31.63
CA PRO A 574 43.41 13.10 -30.34
C PRO A 574 44.86 13.17 -29.77
N PRO A 575 45.07 13.62 -28.51
CA PRO A 575 45.37 12.61 -27.50
C PRO A 575 44.92 12.91 -26.05
N ALA A 576 44.89 11.82 -25.28
CA ALA A 576 44.75 11.75 -23.82
C ALA A 576 45.86 12.47 -23.04
N GLN A 577 45.57 12.91 -21.81
CA GLN A 577 46.57 13.06 -20.76
C GLN A 577 46.00 12.75 -19.36
N LYS A 578 46.72 11.85 -18.68
CA LYS A 578 46.61 11.46 -17.27
C LYS A 578 47.27 12.51 -16.38
N ILE A 579 46.69 12.80 -15.22
CA ILE A 579 47.39 13.31 -14.01
C ILE A 579 46.62 12.71 -12.81
N LYS A 580 47.08 11.59 -12.22
CA LYS A 580 48.03 11.42 -11.10
C LYS A 580 47.56 12.05 -9.76
N ALA A 581 47.40 11.16 -8.79
CA ALA A 581 47.19 11.40 -7.36
C ALA A 581 48.53 11.63 -6.65
N GLU A 582 48.52 12.49 -5.62
CA GLU A 582 49.57 12.61 -4.61
C GLU A 582 48.93 12.80 -3.22
N ASP A 583 49.59 12.21 -2.22
CA ASP A 583 49.20 11.97 -0.82
C ASP A 583 48.98 13.23 0.05
N PRO A 584 48.30 13.10 1.22
CA PRO A 584 48.30 14.11 2.27
C PRO A 584 49.15 13.67 3.47
N GLU A 585 50.25 14.38 3.72
CA GLU A 585 50.93 14.45 5.03
C GLU A 585 51.33 15.91 5.22
N ASP A 586 50.70 16.60 6.18
CA ASP A 586 51.39 17.52 7.09
C ASP A 586 50.38 18.02 8.14
N ALA A 587 50.58 17.51 9.36
CA ALA A 587 49.97 18.02 10.56
C ALA A 587 50.66 19.33 10.96
N ILE A 588 49.87 20.36 11.28
CA ILE A 588 50.33 21.45 12.16
C ILE A 588 49.28 21.63 13.26
N VAL A 589 49.72 21.26 14.46
CA VAL A 589 49.14 21.58 15.77
C VAL A 589 49.51 23.02 16.10
N ILE A 590 48.55 23.85 16.50
CA ILE A 590 48.78 25.00 17.40
C ILE A 590 47.65 25.01 18.44
N SER A 591 48.09 25.15 19.68
CA SER A 591 47.44 24.98 20.97
C SER A 591 46.54 26.15 21.40
N ASP A 592 45.71 25.81 22.40
CA ASP A 592 44.97 26.69 23.31
C ASP A 592 45.84 27.79 23.94
N ASP A 593 45.23 28.95 24.24
CA ASP A 593 45.36 29.63 25.53
C ASP A 593 44.24 30.67 25.74
N GLU A 594 43.96 30.89 27.02
CA GLU A 594 42.81 31.47 27.70
C GLU A 594 42.56 32.97 27.47
N GLU A 595 41.32 33.43 27.69
CA GLU A 595 41.05 34.59 28.56
C GLU A 595 39.54 34.65 28.95
N ILE A 596 39.31 34.50 30.25
CA ILE A 596 38.05 34.81 30.95
C ILE A 596 38.21 36.25 31.49
N GLU A 597 37.24 37.12 31.25
CA GLU A 597 36.97 38.23 32.18
C GLU A 597 35.49 38.63 32.22
N ASP A 598 34.99 38.68 33.45
CA ASP A 598 33.66 39.08 33.90
C ASP A 598 33.34 40.55 33.59
N LEU A 599 32.07 40.84 33.27
CA LEU A 599 31.43 42.09 33.73
C LEU A 599 29.95 41.84 34.04
N ALA A 600 29.63 41.94 35.33
CA ALA A 600 28.30 41.93 35.88
C ALA A 600 27.68 43.34 35.95
N ALA A 601 26.33 43.32 35.94
CA ALA A 601 25.43 44.11 36.80
C ALA A 601 24.59 45.26 36.21
N ALA A 602 23.33 45.23 36.66
CA ALA A 602 22.31 46.29 36.78
C ALA A 602 21.54 46.69 35.49
N SER A 603 20.23 46.96 35.47
CA SER A 603 19.17 47.01 36.50
C SER A 603 17.81 47.17 35.79
N THR A 604 16.87 46.29 36.11
CA THR A 604 15.47 46.55 36.56
C THR A 604 14.64 47.77 36.07
N GLN A 605 13.33 47.45 35.84
CA GLN A 605 12.09 48.28 35.87
C GLN A 605 11.79 49.12 34.60
N HIS A 606 10.56 49.20 34.04
CA HIS A 606 9.25 49.31 34.68
C HIS A 606 8.06 48.89 33.75
N ARG A 607 7.02 48.31 34.36
CA ARG A 607 5.62 48.24 33.90
C ARG A 607 5.00 49.63 33.66
N LYS A 608 4.13 49.76 32.64
CA LYS A 608 2.71 50.23 32.67
C LYS A 608 2.18 50.24 31.23
N ARG A 609 1.14 49.46 30.88
CA ARG A 609 -0.29 49.83 30.84
C ARG A 609 -0.56 51.12 30.04
N ASP A 610 -1.08 50.96 28.83
CA ASP A 610 -2.50 51.16 28.51
C ASP A 610 -2.97 50.11 27.50
#